data_AF-A0A3N4VYG8-F1
#
_entry.id   AF-A0A3N4VYG8-F1
#
_cell.length_a   1.000
_cell.length_b   1.000
_cell.length_c   1.000
_cell.angle_alpha   90.00
_cell.angle_beta   90.00
_cell.angle_gamma   90.00
#
_symmetry.space_group_name_H-M   'P 1'
#
loop_
_entity.id
_entity.type
_entity.pdbx_description
1 polymer ?
#
loop_
_entity_poly.entity_id
_entity_poly.type
_entity_poly.pdbx_seq_one_letter_code
_entity_poly.pdbx_strand_id
1 'polypeptide(L)' 'MDKTTRAVLTVILTLFGATFFILGVILLVARHSYLLGAIEVATGALWLIGVIVIRRRAPRV' A
#
# COMPACT_ATOMS: atom_id res chain seq x y z
N MET A 1 19.20 -0.78 -11.77
CA MET A 1 17.92 -0.05 -11.73
C MET A 1 18.24 1.41 -11.49
N ASP A 2 17.91 2.27 -12.44
CA ASP A 2 18.14 3.71 -12.35
C ASP A 2 17.26 4.35 -11.27
N LYS A 3 17.69 5.53 -10.79
CA LYS A 3 17.02 6.26 -9.70
C LYS A 3 15.57 6.63 -10.05
N THR A 4 15.31 6.93 -11.32
CA THR A 4 13.99 7.31 -11.83
C THR A 4 13.04 6.12 -11.81
N THR A 5 13.44 4.96 -12.34
CA THR A 5 12.67 3.71 -12.29
C THR A 5 12.35 3.31 -10.86
N ARG A 6 13.30 3.46 -9.93
CA ARG A 6 13.05 3.19 -8.51
C ARG A 6 12.01 4.14 -7.91
N ALA A 7 12.08 5.44 -8.24
CA ALA A 7 11.12 6.42 -7.76
C ALA A 7 9.71 6.13 -8.29
N VAL A 8 9.59 5.88 -9.59
CA VAL A 8 8.33 5.54 -10.27
C VAL A 8 7.74 4.26 -9.68
N LEU A 9 8.53 3.20 -9.56
CA LEU A 9 8.07 1.94 -8.97
C LEU A 9 7.56 2.15 -7.54
N THR A 10 8.24 2.99 -6.76
CA THR A 10 7.80 3.27 -5.40
C THR A 10 6.47 4.01 -5.36
N VAL A 11 6.25 4.97 -6.24
CA VAL A 11 4.96 5.68 -6.35
C VAL A 11 3.85 4.70 -6.74
N ILE A 12 4.07 3.87 -7.76
CA ILE A 12 3.09 2.87 -8.21
C ILE A 12 2.72 1.91 -7.06
N LEU A 13 3.72 1.37 -6.36
CA LEU A 13 3.49 0.47 -5.23
C LEU A 13 2.75 1.18 -4.08
N THR A 14 3.04 2.45 -3.84
CA THR A 14 2.35 3.25 -2.81
C THR A 14 0.87 3.44 -3.17
N LEU A 15 0.59 3.81 -4.42
CA LEU A 15 -0.77 3.98 -4.93
C LEU A 15 -1.56 2.67 -4.85
N PHE A 16 -0.94 1.54 -5.20
CA PHE A 16 -1.57 0.23 -5.09
C PHE A 16 -2.00 -0.08 -3.65
N GLY A 17 -1.08 0.07 -2.67
CA GLY A 17 -1.41 -0.14 -1.26
C GLY A 17 -2.48 0.81 -0.73
N ALA A 18 -2.45 2.07 -1.15
CA ALA A 18 -3.47 3.07 -0.79
C ALA A 18 -4.85 2.71 -1.33
N THR A 19 -4.94 2.22 -2.57
CA THR A 19 -6.21 1.78 -3.17
C THR A 19 -6.85 0.65 -2.39
N PHE A 20 -6.09 -0.39 -2.04
CA PHE A 20 -6.60 -1.50 -1.21
C PHE A 20 -7.05 -1.03 0.17
N PHE A 21 -6.29 -0.12 0.78
CA PHE A 21 -6.66 0.43 2.07
C PHE A 21 -7.98 1.20 2.01
N ILE A 22 -8.16 2.05 0.99
CA ILE A 22 -9.38 2.84 0.80
C ILE A 22 -10.57 1.94 0.50
N LEU A 23 -10.43 0.96 -0.41
CA LEU A 23 -11.49 -0.01 -0.71
C LEU A 23 -11.90 -0.80 0.53
N GLY A 24 -10.94 -1.27 1.31
CA GLY A 24 -11.20 -1.96 2.56
C GLY A 24 -11.96 -1.10 3.57
N VAL A 25 -11.58 0.18 3.71
CA VAL A 25 -12.31 1.12 4.58
C VAL A 25 -13.73 1.35 4.06
N ILE A 26 -13.92 1.53 2.76
CA ILE A 26 -15.26 1.69 2.16
C ILE A 26 -16.12 0.46 2.44
N LEU A 27 -15.58 -0.75 2.28
CA LEU A 27 -16.28 -2.01 2.56
C LEU A 27 -16.70 -2.14 4.04
N LEU A 28 -15.82 -1.70 4.96
CA LEU A 28 -16.12 -1.66 6.40
C LEU A 28 -17.22 -0.64 6.72
N VAL A 29 -17.13 0.57 6.16
CA VAL A 29 -18.07 1.67 6.40
C VAL A 29 -19.44 1.36 5.80
N ALA A 30 -19.48 0.83 4.58
CA ALA A 30 -20.71 0.46 3.89
C ALA A 30 -21.36 -0.82 4.47
N ARG A 31 -20.74 -1.47 5.46
CA ARG A 31 -21.19 -2.71 6.12
C ARG A 31 -21.50 -3.85 5.14
N HIS A 32 -20.98 -3.78 3.92
CA HIS A 32 -21.25 -4.77 2.87
C HIS A 32 -20.60 -6.12 3.21
N SER A 33 -19.34 -6.08 3.65
CA SER A 33 -18.55 -7.26 4.01
C SER A 33 -17.45 -6.89 5.00
N TYR A 34 -17.71 -7.07 6.30
CA TYR A 34 -16.73 -6.72 7.34
C TYR A 34 -15.43 -7.52 7.24
N LEU A 35 -15.51 -8.81 6.93
CA LEU A 35 -14.34 -9.68 6.80
C LEU A 35 -13.47 -9.24 5.62
N LEU A 36 -14.08 -9.05 4.45
CA LEU A 36 -13.37 -8.63 3.24
C LEU A 36 -12.76 -7.23 3.42
N GLY A 37 -13.52 -6.30 3.99
CA GLY A 37 -13.02 -4.95 4.28
C GLY A 37 -11.84 -4.96 5.24
N ALA A 38 -11.88 -5.76 6.30
CA ALA A 38 -10.76 -5.91 7.23
C ALA A 38 -9.51 -6.51 6.56
N ILE A 39 -9.68 -7.51 5.68
CA ILE A 39 -8.57 -8.13 4.94
C ILE A 39 -7.94 -7.11 3.98
N GLU A 40 -8.73 -6.33 3.25
CA GLU A 40 -8.21 -5.32 2.34
C GLU A 40 -7.50 -4.17 3.07
N VAL A 41 -8.04 -3.72 4.21
CA VAL A 41 -7.37 -2.74 5.07
C VAL A 41 -6.03 -3.29 5.58
N ALA A 42 -6.00 -4.52 6.09
CA ALA A 42 -4.77 -5.15 6.58
C ALA A 42 -3.74 -5.31 5.46
N THR A 43 -4.17 -5.74 4.28
CA THR A 43 -3.31 -5.92 3.11
C THR A 43 -2.74 -4.58 2.63
N GLY A 44 -3.58 -3.56 2.49
CA GLY A 44 -3.14 -2.21 2.10
C GLY A 44 -2.16 -1.61 3.12
N ALA A 45 -2.42 -1.78 4.41
CA ALA A 45 -1.53 -1.31 5.48
C ALA A 45 -0.16 -2.01 5.44
N LEU A 46 -0.14 -3.33 5.32
CA LEU A 46 1.10 -4.11 5.20
C LEU A 46 1.90 -3.71 3.96
N TRP A 47 1.22 -3.46 2.84
CA TRP A 47 1.85 -3.02 1.61
C TRP A 47 2.53 -1.65 1.77
N LEU A 48 1.83 -0.69 2.37
CA LEU A 48 2.37 0.65 2.64
C LEU A 48 3.57 0.59 3.60
N ILE A 49 3.50 -0.24 4.65
CA ILE A 49 4.63 -0.48 5.56
C ILE A 49 5.83 -1.06 4.80
N GLY A 50 5.60 -2.06 3.94
CA GLY A 50 6.63 -2.66 3.10
C GLY A 50 7.33 -1.63 2.21
N VAL A 51 6.55 -0.74 1.57
CA VAL A 51 7.09 0.35 0.75
C VAL A 51 7.95 1.30 1.58
N ILE A 52 7.50 1.67 2.79
CA ILE A 52 8.27 2.54 3.70
C ILE A 52 9.58 1.87 4.13
N VAL A 53 9.55 0.57 4.47
CA VAL A 53 10.75 -0.19 4.85
C VAL A 53 11.73 -0.25 3.68
N ILE A 54 11.27 -0.52 2.46
CA ILE A 54 12.11 -0.54 1.25
C ILE A 54 12.71 0.84 0.99
N ARG A 55 11.93 1.93 1.16
CA ARG A 55 12.45 3.30 1.06
C ARG A 55 13.49 3.63 2.13
N ARG A 56 13.34 3.13 3.35
CA ARG A 56 14.28 3.40 4.46
C ARG A 56 15.56 2.57 4.37
N ARG A 57 15.45 1.32 3.91
CA ARG A 57 16.60 0.41 3.69
C ARG A 57 17.30 0.63 2.35
N ALA A 58 16.73 1.49 1.50
CA ALA A 58 17.40 1.96 0.30
C ALA A 58 18.73 2.63 0.64
N PRO A 59 19.88 2.13 0.14
CA PRO A 59 21.12 2.86 0.31
C PRO A 59 20.95 4.25 -0.33
N ARG A 60 21.21 5.28 0.47
CA ARG A 60 21.25 6.68 0.03
C ARG A 60 22.57 6.88 -0.71
N VAL A 61 22.62 6.40 -1.94
CA VAL A 61 23.73 6.68 -2.88
C VAL A 61 23.29 7.80 -3.82
#